data_AF-A0A537J7S9-F1
#
_entry.id   AF-A0A537J7S9-F1
#
_cell.length_a   1.000
_cell.length_b   1.000
_cell.length_c   1.000
_cell.angle_alpha   90.00
_cell.angle_beta   90.00
_cell.angle_gamma   90.00
#
_symmetry.space_group_name_H-M   'P 1'
#
loop_
_entity.id
_entity.type
_entity.pdbx_description
1 polymer ?
#
loop_
_entity_poly.entity_id
_entity_poly.type
_entity_poly.pdbx_seq_one_letter_code
_entity_poly.pdbx_strand_id
1 'polypeptide(L)'
;KYGERWRLGANEATEIEFFQNVSIRGKKINTGRYIIYAIPYEQNWTIILNNDLYTWGLQIDSTKDLMRFDIPTKKAPVNFEYFTMVFQPITGGAELVMDWDNTEARLPINF
;
A
#
# COMPACT_ATOMS: atom_id res chain seq x y z
N LYS A 1 4.89 15.20 3.52
CA LYS A 1 5.93 15.19 4.56
C LYS A 1 5.98 13.81 5.19
N TYR A 2 7.05 13.44 5.90
CA TYR A 2 7.03 12.20 6.68
C TYR A 2 6.00 12.27 7.81
N GLY A 3 5.44 11.11 8.17
CA GLY A 3 4.41 10.99 9.21
C GLY A 3 3.02 11.49 8.82
N GLU A 4 2.85 11.97 7.58
CA GLU A 4 1.54 12.40 7.06
C GLU A 4 0.98 11.36 6.09
N ARG A 5 -0.35 11.31 5.98
CA ARG A 5 -1.00 10.42 5.01
C ARG A 5 -0.64 10.85 3.59
N TRP A 6 -0.34 9.86 2.77
CA TRP A 6 0.01 10.02 1.37
C TRP A 6 -0.86 9.12 0.51
N ARG A 7 -1.43 9.74 -0.53
CA ARG A 7 -2.22 9.04 -1.55
C ARG A 7 -1.26 8.34 -2.51
N LEU A 8 -1.53 7.07 -2.80
CA LEU A 8 -0.77 6.28 -3.77
C LEU A 8 -1.21 6.57 -5.22
N GLY A 9 -2.26 7.36 -5.42
CA GLY A 9 -2.80 7.76 -6.71
C GLY A 9 -2.98 9.27 -6.83
N ALA A 10 -3.53 9.71 -7.98
CA ALA A 10 -3.73 11.12 -8.26
C ALA A 10 -5.03 11.67 -7.64
N ASN A 11 -6.18 11.41 -8.26
CA ASN A 11 -7.44 12.08 -7.89
C ASN A 11 -8.37 11.18 -7.06
N GLU A 12 -8.67 10.00 -7.59
CA GLU A 12 -9.46 8.97 -6.89
C GLU A 12 -8.56 8.22 -5.89
N ALA A 13 -9.16 7.76 -4.78
CA ALA A 13 -8.44 6.92 -3.83
C ALA A 13 -8.00 5.63 -4.53
N THR A 14 -6.74 5.24 -4.34
CA THR A 14 -6.23 3.97 -4.87
C THR A 14 -6.96 2.83 -4.19
N GLU A 15 -7.56 1.94 -4.98
CA GLU A 15 -8.24 0.73 -4.49
C GLU A 15 -7.38 -0.50 -4.75
N ILE A 16 -7.45 -1.47 -3.84
CA ILE A 16 -6.92 -2.83 -4.01
C ILE A 16 -8.06 -3.82 -3.80
N GLU A 17 -8.18 -4.79 -4.70
CA GLU A 17 -9.22 -5.81 -4.66
C GLU A 17 -8.61 -7.21 -4.57
N PHE A 18 -9.05 -7.96 -3.57
CA PHE A 18 -8.68 -9.35 -3.36
C PHE A 18 -9.87 -10.25 -3.74
N PHE A 19 -9.67 -11.16 -4.69
CA PHE A 19 -10.69 -12.11 -5.14
C PHE A 19 -10.81 -13.34 -4.24
N GLN A 20 -9.89 -13.50 -3.28
CA GLN A 20 -9.92 -14.53 -2.26
C GLN A 20 -9.37 -13.97 -0.94
N ASN A 21 -9.49 -14.74 0.14
CA ASN A 21 -8.83 -14.36 1.38
C ASN A 21 -7.31 -14.42 1.19
N VAL A 22 -6.60 -13.42 1.70
CA VAL A 22 -5.14 -13.34 1.63
C VAL A 22 -4.53 -13.15 3.01
N SER A 23 -3.21 -13.28 3.12
CA SER A 23 -2.46 -12.98 4.33
C SER A 23 -1.36 -11.97 4.04
N ILE A 24 -1.33 -10.88 4.80
CA ILE A 24 -0.33 -9.83 4.69
C ILE A 24 0.36 -9.71 6.05
N ARG A 25 1.66 -10.03 6.10
CA ARG A 25 2.48 -10.01 7.34
C ARG A 25 1.80 -10.72 8.53
N GLY A 26 1.17 -11.86 8.28
CA GLY A 26 0.49 -12.67 9.31
C GLY A 26 -0.93 -12.24 9.66
N LYS A 27 -1.44 -11.12 9.11
CA LYS A 27 -2.84 -10.71 9.26
C LYS A 27 -3.67 -11.26 8.11
N LYS A 28 -4.77 -11.94 8.45
CA LYS A 28 -5.75 -12.41 7.47
C LYS A 28 -6.59 -11.23 6.97
N ILE A 29 -6.71 -11.13 5.66
CA ILE A 29 -7.54 -10.15 4.95
C ILE A 29 -8.61 -10.92 4.20
N ASN A 30 -9.87 -10.53 4.39
CA ASN A 30 -10.96 -11.18 3.69
C ASN A 30 -10.97 -10.77 2.22
N THR A 31 -11.56 -11.62 1.38
CA THR A 31 -11.92 -11.24 0.01
C THR A 31 -12.74 -9.94 0.02
N GLY A 32 -12.49 -9.07 -0.96
CA GLY A 32 -13.14 -7.77 -1.06
C GLY A 32 -12.23 -6.66 -1.54
N ARG A 33 -12.80 -5.46 -1.57
CA ARG A 33 -12.14 -4.24 -2.04
C ARG A 33 -11.87 -3.29 -0.88
N TYR A 34 -10.72 -2.63 -0.94
CA TYR A 34 -10.25 -1.70 0.08
C TYR A 34 -9.59 -0.50 -0.57
N ILE A 35 -9.66 0.65 0.09
CA ILE A 35 -8.73 1.74 -0.18
C ILE A 35 -7.36 1.36 0.37
N ILE A 36 -6.32 1.65 -0.39
CA ILE A 36 -4.93 1.54 0.04
C ILE A 36 -4.24 2.92 0.02
N TYR A 37 -3.61 3.26 1.14
CA TYR A 37 -2.79 4.46 1.24
C TYR A 37 -1.58 4.22 2.16
N ALA A 38 -0.62 5.15 2.16
CA ALA A 38 0.59 5.02 2.95
C ALA A 38 0.80 6.21 3.89
N ILE A 39 1.57 5.98 4.95
CA ILE A 39 2.20 7.03 5.76
C ILE A 39 3.72 6.80 5.64
N PRO A 40 4.42 7.60 4.83
CA PRO A 40 5.86 7.43 4.68
C PRO A 40 6.60 7.96 5.91
N TYR A 41 7.63 7.21 6.32
CA TYR A 41 8.70 7.65 7.21
C TYR A 41 10.04 7.44 6.50
N GLU A 42 11.13 7.86 7.15
CA GLU A 42 12.48 7.78 6.57
C GLU A 42 12.92 6.32 6.29
N GLN A 43 12.59 5.39 7.18
CA GLN A 43 13.10 4.00 7.14
C GLN A 43 12.02 2.95 6.88
N ASN A 44 10.75 3.36 6.88
CA ASN A 44 9.62 2.47 6.72
C ASN A 44 8.41 3.25 6.22
N TRP A 45 7.49 2.55 5.56
CA TRP A 45 6.16 3.06 5.27
C TRP A 45 5.14 2.26 6.09
N THR A 46 4.18 2.94 6.70
CA THR A 46 2.96 2.27 7.18
C THR A 46 1.98 2.21 6.02
N ILE A 47 1.64 1.02 5.55
CA ILE A 47 0.58 0.80 4.56
C ILE A 47 -0.73 0.51 5.29
N ILE A 48 -1.82 1.13 4.83
CA ILE A 48 -3.12 1.04 5.45
C ILE A 48 -4.15 0.54 4.44
N LEU A 49 -4.99 -0.41 4.87
CA LEU A 49 -6.22 -0.78 4.18
C LEU A 49 -7.41 -0.18 4.94
N ASN A 50 -8.28 0.50 4.21
CA ASN A 50 -9.43 1.24 4.73
C ASN A 50 -10.69 0.84 3.95
N ASN A 51 -11.87 0.84 4.58
CA ASN A 51 -13.13 0.40 3.95
C ASN A 51 -14.06 1.54 3.52
N ASP A 52 -13.60 2.78 3.51
CA ASP A 52 -14.34 3.95 3.03
C ASP A 52 -14.32 4.04 1.50
N LEU A 53 -14.85 3.03 0.81
CA LEU A 53 -14.84 2.97 -0.65
C LEU A 53 -15.53 4.19 -1.30
N TYR A 54 -15.14 4.49 -2.54
CA TYR A 54 -15.69 5.60 -3.34
C TYR A 54 -15.37 7.01 -2.81
N THR A 55 -14.38 7.14 -1.93
CA THR A 55 -13.89 8.46 -1.51
C THR A 55 -12.95 9.08 -2.55
N TRP A 56 -12.84 10.41 -2.48
CA TRP A 56 -12.02 11.21 -3.38
C TRP A 56 -10.91 11.93 -2.62
N GLY A 57 -9.72 12.00 -3.21
CA GLY A 57 -8.56 12.69 -2.65
C GLY A 57 -8.08 12.13 -1.31
N LEU A 58 -7.54 13.01 -0.45
CA LEU A 58 -7.03 12.69 0.89
C LEU A 58 -8.09 12.83 2.00
N GLN A 59 -9.39 12.87 1.66
CA GLN A 59 -10.50 12.89 2.63
C GLN A 59 -10.75 11.49 3.21
N ILE A 60 -9.69 10.71 3.42
CA ILE A 60 -9.79 9.36 3.95
C ILE A 60 -10.12 9.47 5.43
N ASP A 61 -11.30 8.96 5.81
CA ASP A 61 -11.70 8.82 7.21
C ASP A 61 -10.87 7.73 7.89
N SER A 62 -9.88 8.12 8.68
CA SER A 62 -9.02 7.17 9.39
C SER A 62 -9.75 6.34 10.45
N THR A 63 -10.97 6.69 10.85
CA THR A 63 -11.75 5.84 11.77
C THR A 63 -12.19 4.53 11.10
N LYS A 64 -12.09 4.46 9.77
CA LYS A 64 -12.40 3.31 8.92
C LYS A 64 -11.16 2.48 8.53
N ASP A 65 -10.01 2.77 9.13
CA ASP A 65 -8.79 1.98 8.94
C ASP A 65 -8.99 0.57 9.52
N LEU A 66 -8.85 -0.46 8.68
CA LEU A 66 -9.02 -1.85 9.09
C LEU A 66 -7.69 -2.51 9.44
N MET A 67 -6.66 -2.24 8.65
CA MET A 67 -5.36 -2.92 8.75
C MET A 67 -4.24 -1.93 8.54
N ARG A 68 -3.15 -2.11 9.30
CA ARG A 68 -1.91 -1.33 9.19
C ARG A 68 -0.72 -2.27 9.14
N PHE A 69 0.22 -1.99 8.24
CA PHE A 69 1.42 -2.79 8.00
C PHE A 69 2.64 -1.88 7.91
N ASP A 70 3.57 -2.02 8.85
CA ASP A 70 4.87 -1.38 8.71
C ASP A 70 5.77 -2.24 7.83
N ILE A 71 6.20 -1.67 6.70
CA ILE A 71 7.15 -2.28 5.77
C ILE A 71 8.41 -1.42 5.68
N PRO A 72 9.61 -2.03 5.71
CA PRO A 72 10.84 -1.26 5.56
C PRO A 72 10.91 -0.65 4.16
N THR A 73 11.53 0.51 4.07
CA THR A 73 11.97 1.08 2.80
C THR A 73 13.41 0.68 2.53
N LYS A 74 13.78 0.64 1.26
CA LYS A 74 15.18 0.52 0.84
C LYS A 74 15.44 1.44 -0.33
N LYS A 75 16.72 1.57 -0.69
CA LYS A 75 17.10 2.33 -1.87
C LYS A 75 16.60 1.62 -3.13
N ALA A 76 15.89 2.35 -3.98
CA ALA A 76 15.46 1.89 -5.28
C ALA A 76 16.67 1.62 -6.20
N PRO A 77 16.57 0.65 -7.13
CA PRO A 77 17.68 0.30 -8.03
C PRO A 77 18.02 1.41 -9.02
N VAL A 78 17.06 2.28 -9.32
CA VAL A 78 17.17 3.46 -10.19
C VAL A 78 16.37 4.60 -9.59
N ASN A 79 16.56 5.82 -10.10
CA ASN A 79 15.70 6.94 -9.74
C ASN A 79 14.37 6.84 -10.49
N PHE A 80 13.25 6.85 -9.77
CA PHE A 80 11.91 6.86 -10.36
C PHE A 80 11.33 8.27 -10.33
N GLU A 81 11.25 8.91 -11.50
CA GLU A 81 10.63 10.25 -11.65
C GLU A 81 9.11 10.23 -11.39
N TYR A 82 8.47 9.08 -11.62
CA TYR A 82 7.05 8.88 -11.43
C TYR A 82 6.79 7.78 -10.41
N PHE A 83 5.74 7.98 -9.61
CA PHE A 83 5.30 6.95 -8.68
C PHE A 83 4.87 5.72 -9.45
N THR A 84 5.51 4.60 -9.14
CA THR A 84 5.31 3.35 -9.86
C THR A 84 4.86 2.28 -8.88
N MET A 85 3.82 1.54 -9.27
CA MET A 85 3.34 0.39 -8.53
C MET A 85 3.24 -0.81 -9.46
N VAL A 86 3.81 -1.94 -9.06
CA VAL A 86 3.74 -3.20 -9.82
C VAL A 86 3.56 -4.38 -8.90
N PHE A 87 2.82 -5.39 -9.37
CA PHE A 87 2.79 -6.69 -8.71
C PHE A 87 3.89 -7.59 -9.28
N GLN A 88 4.72 -8.15 -8.39
CA GLN A 88 5.73 -9.14 -8.74
C GLN A 88 5.38 -10.49 -8.09
N PRO A 89 5.45 -11.62 -8.81
CA PRO A 89 5.14 -12.92 -8.24
C PRO A 89 6.19 -13.35 -7.21
N ILE A 90 5.73 -13.95 -6.12
CA ILE A 90 6.58 -14.61 -5.11
C ILE A 90 6.06 -16.03 -4.86
N THR A 91 6.85 -16.88 -4.21
CA THR A 91 6.37 -18.22 -3.83
C THR A 91 5.15 -18.10 -2.91
N GLY A 92 3.99 -18.62 -3.37
CA GLY A 92 2.74 -18.59 -2.60
C GLY A 92 1.98 -17.26 -2.64
N GLY A 93 2.32 -16.32 -3.53
CA GLY A 93 1.65 -15.02 -3.57
C GLY A 93 2.21 -14.03 -4.59
N ALA A 94 2.04 -12.75 -4.28
CA ALA A 94 2.66 -11.64 -5.00
C ALA A 94 3.10 -10.56 -4.00
N GLU A 95 4.04 -9.72 -4.42
CA GLU A 95 4.36 -8.48 -3.69
C GLU A 95 3.95 -7.26 -4.51
N LEU A 96 3.30 -6.30 -3.85
CA LEU A 96 3.09 -4.96 -4.40
C LEU A 96 4.37 -4.16 -4.14
N VAL A 97 5.11 -3.88 -5.21
CA VAL A 97 6.29 -3.02 -5.21
C VAL A 97 5.85 -1.59 -5.49
N MET A 98 6.30 -0.66 -4.66
CA MET A 98 6.00 0.77 -4.75
C MET A 98 7.31 1.56 -4.79
N ASP A 99 7.54 2.31 -5.86
CA ASP A 99 8.77 3.06 -6.12
C ASP A 99 8.48 4.57 -6.29
N TRP A 100 9.25 5.40 -5.59
CA TRP A 100 9.25 6.87 -5.74
C TRP A 100 10.65 7.43 -5.51
N ASP A 101 11.17 8.25 -6.43
CA ASP A 101 12.52 8.81 -6.34
C ASP A 101 13.52 7.65 -6.15
N ASN A 102 14.32 7.71 -5.10
CA ASN A 102 15.30 6.69 -4.73
C ASN A 102 14.79 5.70 -3.66
N THR A 103 13.48 5.65 -3.40
CA THR A 103 12.87 4.84 -2.33
C THR A 103 11.96 3.74 -2.90
N GLU A 104 12.16 2.52 -2.43
CA GLU A 104 11.33 1.35 -2.75
C GLU A 104 10.72 0.76 -1.47
N ALA A 105 9.43 0.44 -1.50
CA ALA A 105 8.73 -0.29 -0.45
C ALA A 105 8.01 -1.51 -1.06
N ARG A 106 8.06 -2.66 -0.37
CA ARG A 106 7.46 -3.92 -0.84
C ARG A 106 6.46 -4.47 0.17
N LEU A 107 5.23 -4.70 -0.28
CA LEU A 107 4.17 -5.31 0.51
C LEU A 107 3.91 -6.74 0.03
N PRO A 108 4.40 -7.78 0.75
CA PRO A 108 4.15 -9.17 0.39
C PRO A 108 2.72 -9.58 0.76
N ILE A 109 2.04 -10.25 -0.17
CA ILE A 109 0.66 -10.71 -0.07
C ILE A 109 0.64 -12.21 -0.41
N ASN A 110 0.31 -13.05 0.57
CA ASN A 110 0.21 -14.49 0.40
C ASN A 110 -1.24 -14.90 0.12
N PHE A 111 -1.42 -15.87 -0.76
CA PHE A 111 -2.71 -16.34 -1.24
C PHE A 111 -3.16 -17.63 -0.55
#